data_AF-A0A3L6J9B0-F1
#
_entry.id   AF-A0A3L6J9B0-F1
#
_cell.length_a   1.000
_cell.length_b   1.000
_cell.length_c   1.000
_cell.angle_alpha   90.00
_cell.angle_beta   90.00
_cell.angle_gamma   90.00
#
_symmetry.space_group_name_H-M   'P 1'
#
loop_
_entity.id
_entity.type
_entity.pdbx_description
1 polymer ?
#
loop_
_entity_poly.entity_id
_entity_poly.type
_entity_poly.pdbx_seq_one_letter_code
_entity_poly.pdbx_strand_id
1 'polypeptide(L)'
;MTEAAETIPEDLEFLRAKLRELKTQAREDLEQLRRDRDKMREYKTIRDEHNKEVRALIESVKAEREERDRINSEITEAKDKRTAIHAQLKSVYDEIRDLRDKIVGSPSTDQRRMMRSVEELEWKQQTEQLSMDEERQIVDEIAKIEAQLVKIGQEKEKQDKISELRRLARRLKEDATDAHQKVLTLSEQSQVHHQEVVRIRPQLEQYKKSADTAHQNFVEWLKKVKDGETKLKDARTQIDDLHEKIRKQMSERKEAEKTGKKAQQREQDKERLDLAVEKLTSGKRMTFDEFIMAQRVVSDDKKRSKKKPATDETQETTAEAPEEEPTTDQQAEEEKE
;
A
#
# COMPACT_ATOMS: atom_id res chain seq x y z
N MET A 1 -24.01 64.70 42.41
CA MET A 1 -23.02 64.36 41.36
C MET A 1 -22.41 63.01 41.70
N THR A 2 -23.19 61.94 41.53
CA THR A 2 -22.86 60.55 41.92
C THR A 2 -23.31 59.63 40.79
N GLU A 3 -22.82 59.88 39.58
CA GLU A 3 -23.18 59.11 38.38
C GLU A 3 -21.99 58.37 37.75
N ALA A 4 -20.84 58.33 38.42
CA ALA A 4 -19.63 57.71 37.86
C ALA A 4 -19.42 56.22 38.21
N ALA A 5 -20.37 55.56 38.88
CA ALA A 5 -20.14 54.23 39.45
C ALA A 5 -20.85 53.06 38.73
N GLU A 6 -21.74 53.30 37.77
CA GLU A 6 -22.65 52.23 37.28
C GLU A 6 -22.31 51.65 35.89
N THR A 7 -21.37 52.19 35.13
CA THR A 7 -21.16 51.81 33.71
C THR A 7 -20.10 50.74 33.43
N ILE A 8 -19.59 50.03 34.45
CA ILE A 8 -18.47 49.07 34.28
C ILE A 8 -18.74 47.60 34.73
N PRO A 9 -19.90 47.19 35.31
CA PRO A 9 -20.13 45.75 35.59
C PRO A 9 -20.34 44.89 34.34
N GLU A 10 -20.85 45.47 33.25
CA GLU A 10 -21.35 44.70 32.09
C GLU A 10 -20.23 44.03 31.27
N ASP A 11 -19.03 44.60 31.24
CA ASP A 11 -17.94 44.12 30.38
C ASP A 11 -17.35 42.78 30.88
N LEU A 12 -17.22 42.63 32.20
CA LEU A 12 -16.71 41.39 32.82
C LEU A 12 -17.74 40.25 32.78
N GLU A 13 -19.02 40.55 32.99
CA GLU A 13 -20.08 39.55 32.86
C GLU A 13 -20.28 39.12 31.42
N PHE A 14 -20.20 40.06 30.46
CA PHE A 14 -20.24 39.76 29.04
C PHE A 14 -19.08 38.87 28.60
N LEU A 15 -17.83 39.19 29.00
CA LEU A 15 -16.66 38.34 28.72
C LEU A 15 -16.80 36.94 29.34
N ARG A 16 -17.36 36.83 30.55
CA ARG A 16 -17.65 35.54 31.20
C ARG A 16 -18.78 34.76 30.53
N ALA A 17 -19.80 35.44 30.02
CA ALA A 17 -20.87 34.81 29.25
C ALA A 17 -20.34 34.27 27.92
N LYS A 18 -19.59 35.08 27.17
CA LYS A 18 -18.92 34.68 25.92
C LYS A 18 -17.95 33.51 26.14
N LEU A 19 -17.22 33.51 27.25
CA LEU A 19 -16.35 32.39 27.63
C LEU A 19 -17.14 31.11 27.92
N ARG A 20 -18.32 31.20 28.55
CA ARG A 20 -19.19 30.04 28.79
C ARG A 20 -19.71 29.47 27.48
N GLU A 21 -20.15 30.34 26.57
CA GLU A 21 -20.64 29.96 25.24
C GLU A 21 -19.56 29.29 24.39
N LEU A 22 -18.35 29.86 24.34
CA LEU A 22 -17.22 29.24 23.64
C LEU A 22 -16.83 27.90 24.25
N LYS A 23 -16.93 27.74 25.58
CA LYS A 23 -16.69 26.46 26.25
C LYS A 23 -17.77 25.42 25.96
N THR A 24 -19.04 25.82 25.80
CA THR A 24 -20.10 24.89 25.38
C THR A 24 -19.91 24.48 23.93
N GLN A 25 -19.63 25.43 23.03
CA GLN A 25 -19.33 25.13 21.63
C GLN A 25 -18.12 24.20 21.49
N ALA A 26 -17.03 24.48 22.20
CA ALA A 26 -15.84 23.63 22.17
C ALA A 26 -16.09 22.21 22.72
N ARG A 27 -17.05 22.03 23.64
CA ARG A 27 -17.46 20.69 24.11
C ARG A 27 -18.26 19.94 23.06
N GLU A 28 -19.17 20.61 22.37
CA GLU A 28 -19.96 20.02 21.28
C GLU A 28 -19.06 19.64 20.10
N ASP A 29 -18.15 20.54 19.72
CA ASP A 29 -17.15 20.29 18.66
C ASP A 29 -16.23 19.13 19.04
N LEU A 30 -15.85 19.01 20.32
CA LEU A 30 -15.06 17.87 20.81
C LEU A 30 -15.84 16.55 20.72
N GLU A 31 -17.14 16.56 21.02
CA GLU A 31 -17.98 15.37 20.90
C GLU A 31 -18.16 14.95 19.43
N GLN A 32 -18.38 15.91 18.54
CA GLN A 32 -18.41 15.67 17.09
C GLN A 32 -17.06 15.11 16.61
N LEU A 33 -15.95 15.70 17.02
CA LEU A 33 -14.60 15.23 16.67
C LEU A 33 -14.34 13.79 17.15
N ARG A 34 -14.83 13.42 18.34
CA ARG A 34 -14.74 12.03 18.83
C ARG A 34 -15.49 11.08 17.92
N ARG A 35 -16.75 11.40 17.57
CA ARG A 35 -17.57 10.59 16.67
C ARG A 35 -16.93 10.45 15.29
N ASP A 36 -16.38 11.52 14.75
CA ASP A 36 -15.70 11.52 13.45
C ASP A 36 -14.41 10.71 13.49
N ARG A 37 -13.66 10.77 14.59
CA ARG A 37 -12.47 9.94 14.80
C ARG A 37 -12.81 8.46 14.91
N ASP A 38 -13.92 8.12 15.57
CA ASP A 38 -14.35 6.72 15.71
C ASP A 38 -14.78 6.15 14.36
N LYS A 39 -15.55 6.92 13.56
CA LYS A 39 -15.86 6.55 12.17
C LYS A 39 -14.61 6.42 11.31
N MET A 40 -13.65 7.35 11.43
CA MET A 40 -12.37 7.27 10.73
C MET A 40 -11.61 5.99 11.07
N ARG A 41 -11.61 5.58 12.35
CA ARG A 41 -10.99 4.31 12.79
C ARG A 41 -11.70 3.10 12.21
N GLU A 42 -13.03 3.11 12.17
CA GLU A 42 -13.83 2.02 11.59
C GLU A 42 -13.55 1.84 10.09
N TYR A 43 -13.57 2.92 9.31
CA TYR A 43 -13.24 2.84 7.88
C TYR A 43 -11.77 2.46 7.65
N LYS A 44 -10.86 2.87 8.54
CA LYS A 44 -9.47 2.41 8.50
C LYS A 44 -9.37 0.90 8.69
N THR A 45 -10.06 0.35 9.70
CA THR A 45 -10.05 -1.10 9.95
C THR A 45 -10.68 -1.89 8.81
N ILE A 46 -11.80 -1.41 8.26
CA ILE A 46 -12.47 -2.04 7.10
C ILE A 46 -11.53 -2.03 5.88
N ARG A 47 -10.88 -0.90 5.60
CA ARG A 47 -9.91 -0.78 4.51
C ARG A 47 -8.75 -1.75 4.70
N ASP A 48 -8.20 -1.82 5.90
CA ASP A 48 -7.03 -2.66 6.18
C ASP A 48 -7.39 -4.15 6.07
N GLU A 49 -8.58 -4.56 6.52
CA GLU A 49 -9.08 -5.93 6.37
C GLU A 49 -9.34 -6.29 4.90
N HIS A 50 -10.03 -5.42 4.14
CA HIS A 50 -10.23 -5.66 2.72
C HIS A 50 -8.93 -5.68 1.93
N ASN A 51 -7.95 -4.84 2.26
CA ASN A 51 -6.62 -4.89 1.64
C ASN A 51 -5.87 -6.18 1.96
N LYS A 52 -6.04 -6.73 3.16
CA LYS A 52 -5.47 -8.02 3.55
C LYS A 52 -6.10 -9.15 2.73
N GLU A 53 -7.42 -9.17 2.60
CA GLU A 53 -8.14 -10.14 1.75
C GLU A 53 -7.74 -10.01 0.27
N VAL A 54 -7.64 -8.79 -0.26
CA VAL A 54 -7.16 -8.55 -1.62
C VAL A 54 -5.75 -9.12 -1.82
N ARG A 55 -4.83 -8.93 -0.87
CA ARG A 55 -3.48 -9.50 -0.94
C ARG A 55 -3.51 -11.03 -0.92
N ALA A 56 -4.30 -11.63 -0.04
CA ALA A 56 -4.43 -13.08 0.04
C ALA A 56 -5.00 -13.68 -1.26
N LEU A 57 -6.04 -13.06 -1.83
CA LEU A 57 -6.62 -13.48 -3.10
C LEU A 57 -5.66 -13.29 -4.28
N ILE A 58 -4.86 -12.20 -4.29
CA ILE A 58 -3.83 -12.00 -5.31
C ILE A 58 -2.77 -13.11 -5.23
N GLU A 59 -2.30 -13.45 -4.03
CA GLU A 59 -1.31 -14.51 -3.85
C GLU A 59 -1.87 -15.87 -4.27
N SER A 60 -3.12 -16.18 -3.92
CA SER A 60 -3.80 -17.39 -4.38
C SER A 60 -3.92 -17.43 -5.91
N VAL A 61 -4.35 -16.34 -6.55
CA VAL A 61 -4.41 -16.27 -8.04
C VAL A 61 -3.03 -16.43 -8.67
N LYS A 62 -1.98 -15.90 -8.03
CA LYS A 62 -0.61 -16.05 -8.52
C LYS A 62 -0.15 -17.49 -8.44
N ALA A 63 -0.34 -18.16 -7.30
CA ALA A 63 0.00 -19.57 -7.12
C ALA A 63 -0.74 -20.47 -8.13
N GLU A 64 -2.05 -20.27 -8.31
CA GLU A 64 -2.85 -21.00 -9.29
C GLU A 64 -2.39 -20.77 -10.73
N ARG A 65 -1.93 -19.56 -11.06
CA ARG A 65 -1.34 -19.27 -12.37
C ARG A 65 0.00 -19.94 -12.57
N GLU A 66 0.87 -19.93 -11.57
CA GLU A 66 2.18 -20.59 -11.65
C GLU A 66 2.02 -22.10 -11.86
N GLU A 67 1.11 -22.76 -11.13
CA GLU A 67 0.85 -24.18 -11.32
C GLU A 67 0.22 -24.46 -12.68
N ARG A 68 -0.73 -23.64 -13.13
CA ARG A 68 -1.28 -23.74 -14.49
C ARG A 68 -0.19 -23.60 -15.56
N ASP A 69 0.72 -22.64 -15.41
CA ASP A 69 1.78 -22.39 -16.40
C ASP A 69 2.80 -23.52 -16.42
N ARG A 70 3.12 -24.11 -15.26
CA ARG A 70 3.90 -25.33 -15.16
C ARG A 70 3.22 -26.50 -15.90
N ILE A 71 1.94 -26.75 -15.62
CA ILE A 71 1.19 -27.82 -16.28
C ILE A 71 1.11 -27.58 -17.79
N ASN A 72 0.93 -26.33 -18.23
CA ASN A 72 0.95 -25.99 -19.65
C ASN A 72 2.30 -26.30 -20.31
N SER A 73 3.42 -26.07 -19.62
CA SER A 73 4.74 -26.49 -20.09
C SER A 73 4.81 -28.00 -20.26
N GLU A 74 4.34 -28.77 -19.27
CA GLU A 74 4.30 -30.23 -19.35
C GLU A 74 3.38 -30.74 -20.48
N ILE A 75 2.25 -30.07 -20.73
CA ILE A 75 1.35 -30.34 -21.85
C ILE A 75 2.07 -30.09 -23.18
N THR A 76 2.83 -29.00 -23.31
CA THR A 76 3.58 -28.72 -24.53
C THR A 76 4.65 -29.77 -24.78
N GLU A 77 5.43 -30.15 -23.76
CA GLU A 77 6.42 -31.22 -23.89
C GLU A 77 5.79 -32.56 -24.29
N ALA A 78 4.64 -32.91 -23.70
CA ALA A 78 3.93 -34.14 -24.04
C ALA A 78 3.36 -34.10 -25.47
N LYS A 79 2.89 -32.93 -25.94
CA LYS A 79 2.46 -32.73 -27.33
C LYS A 79 3.63 -32.84 -28.31
N ASP A 80 4.80 -32.31 -27.96
CA ASP A 80 6.01 -32.39 -28.79
C ASP A 80 6.50 -33.84 -28.89
N LYS A 81 6.56 -34.56 -27.76
CA LYS A 81 6.83 -36.00 -27.73
C LYS A 81 5.86 -36.78 -28.62
N ARG A 82 4.56 -36.53 -28.50
CA ARG A 82 3.54 -37.16 -29.36
C ARG A 82 3.78 -36.85 -30.84
N THR A 83 4.13 -35.62 -31.18
CA THR A 83 4.39 -35.20 -32.57
C THR A 83 5.64 -35.87 -33.13
N ALA A 84 6.70 -35.98 -32.33
CA ALA A 84 7.91 -36.72 -32.69
C ALA A 84 7.62 -38.20 -32.92
N ILE A 85 6.84 -38.84 -32.06
CA ILE A 85 6.43 -40.24 -32.22
C ILE A 85 5.60 -40.42 -33.50
N HIS A 86 4.68 -39.51 -33.81
CA HIS A 86 3.93 -39.57 -35.07
C HIS A 86 4.82 -39.41 -36.30
N ALA A 87 5.84 -38.56 -36.25
CA ALA A 87 6.82 -38.43 -37.33
C ALA A 87 7.63 -39.72 -37.52
N GLN A 88 8.08 -40.35 -36.43
CA GLN A 88 8.75 -41.65 -36.46
C GLN A 88 7.85 -42.74 -37.02
N LEU A 89 6.58 -42.79 -36.56
CA LEU A 89 5.58 -43.75 -37.03
C LEU A 89 5.36 -43.64 -38.54
N LYS A 90 5.33 -42.40 -39.07
CA LYS A 90 5.22 -42.14 -40.51
C LYS A 90 6.43 -42.71 -41.26
N SER A 91 7.65 -42.41 -40.80
CA SER A 91 8.89 -42.94 -41.39
C SER A 91 8.90 -44.47 -41.43
N VAL A 92 8.50 -45.11 -40.33
CA VAL A 92 8.44 -46.57 -40.23
C VAL A 92 7.41 -47.16 -41.19
N TYR A 93 6.25 -46.52 -41.34
CA TYR A 93 5.24 -46.97 -42.31
C TYR A 93 5.68 -46.78 -43.76
N ASP A 94 6.39 -45.70 -44.06
CA ASP A 94 6.95 -45.46 -45.40
C ASP A 94 8.05 -46.50 -45.70
N GLU A 95 8.93 -46.82 -44.75
CA GLU A 95 9.90 -47.92 -44.89
C GLU A 95 9.23 -49.30 -45.09
N ILE A 96 8.15 -49.58 -44.35
CA ILE A 96 7.37 -50.81 -44.54
C ILE A 96 6.74 -50.85 -45.94
N ARG A 97 6.25 -49.73 -46.46
CA ARG A 97 5.68 -49.63 -47.81
C ARG A 97 6.77 -49.91 -48.86
N ASP A 98 7.91 -49.24 -48.76
CA ASP A 98 9.03 -49.41 -49.69
C ASP A 98 9.56 -50.84 -49.70
N LEU A 99 9.67 -51.48 -48.53
CA LEU A 99 10.10 -52.88 -48.43
C LEU A 99 9.04 -53.84 -49.00
N ARG A 100 7.75 -53.54 -48.81
CA ARG A 100 6.66 -54.34 -49.37
C ARG A 100 6.65 -54.27 -50.89
N ASP A 101 6.81 -53.09 -51.47
CA ASP A 101 6.82 -52.90 -52.93
C ASP A 101 8.03 -53.59 -53.59
N LYS A 102 9.12 -53.78 -52.84
CA LYS A 102 10.34 -54.50 -53.26
C LYS A 102 10.28 -56.02 -53.06
N ILE A 103 9.19 -56.58 -52.52
CA ILE A 103 8.98 -58.03 -52.37
C ILE A 103 8.13 -58.51 -53.55
N VAL A 104 8.62 -59.50 -54.28
CA VAL A 104 7.93 -60.09 -55.43
C VAL A 104 7.65 -61.55 -55.13
N GLY A 105 6.41 -61.90 -54.75
CA GLY A 105 6.01 -63.28 -54.49
C GLY A 105 6.05 -63.70 -53.01
N SER A 106 5.66 -64.95 -52.75
CA SER A 106 5.58 -65.54 -51.40
C SER A 106 6.72 -66.55 -51.20
N PRO A 107 7.75 -66.26 -50.39
CA PRO A 107 8.97 -67.05 -50.31
C PRO A 107 8.80 -68.45 -49.68
N SER A 108 7.82 -68.60 -48.78
CA SER A 108 7.87 -69.66 -47.77
C SER A 108 7.50 -71.07 -48.25
N THR A 109 6.55 -71.21 -49.18
CA THR A 109 6.09 -72.53 -49.64
C THR A 109 6.98 -73.06 -50.75
N ASP A 110 7.51 -72.15 -51.57
CA ASP A 110 8.36 -72.47 -52.71
C ASP A 110 9.76 -72.90 -52.25
N GLN A 111 10.31 -72.29 -51.19
CA GLN A 111 11.62 -72.66 -50.64
C GLN A 111 11.75 -74.14 -50.27
N ARG A 112 10.79 -74.67 -49.50
CA ARG A 112 10.84 -76.05 -48.99
C ARG A 112 10.60 -77.09 -50.10
N ARG A 113 9.86 -76.71 -51.14
CA ARG A 113 9.65 -77.54 -52.33
C ARG A 113 10.93 -77.57 -53.17
N MET A 114 11.53 -76.41 -53.41
CA MET A 114 12.78 -76.25 -54.17
C MET A 114 13.96 -76.97 -53.51
N MET A 115 14.13 -76.87 -52.18
CA MET A 115 15.18 -77.62 -51.46
C MET A 115 15.03 -79.14 -51.63
N ARG A 116 13.81 -79.67 -51.52
CA ARG A 116 13.55 -81.11 -51.76
C ARG A 116 13.81 -81.51 -53.21
N SER A 117 13.46 -80.66 -54.17
CA SER A 117 13.77 -80.92 -55.58
C SER A 117 15.28 -80.92 -55.86
N VAL A 118 16.07 -80.08 -55.17
CA VAL A 118 17.54 -80.13 -55.25
C VAL A 118 18.06 -81.43 -54.66
N GLU A 119 17.62 -81.82 -53.46
CA GLU A 119 18.03 -83.09 -52.82
C GLU A 119 17.70 -84.32 -53.68
N GLU A 120 16.52 -84.34 -54.33
CA GLU A 120 16.12 -85.40 -55.25
C GLU A 120 16.98 -85.44 -56.52
N LEU A 121 17.35 -84.27 -57.07
CA LEU A 121 18.20 -84.16 -58.26
C LEU A 121 19.66 -84.52 -57.97
N GLU A 122 20.19 -84.10 -56.83
CA GLU A 122 21.52 -84.48 -56.34
C GLU A 122 21.61 -85.98 -56.07
N TRP A 123 20.57 -86.57 -55.47
CA TRP A 123 20.48 -88.01 -55.24
C TRP A 123 20.47 -88.79 -56.56
N LYS A 124 19.72 -88.33 -57.56
CA LYS A 124 19.72 -88.93 -58.91
C LYS A 124 21.09 -88.84 -59.57
N GLN A 125 21.76 -87.69 -59.47
CA GLN A 125 23.13 -87.51 -59.98
C GLN A 125 24.12 -88.49 -59.34
N GLN A 126 24.00 -88.76 -58.03
CA GLN A 126 24.92 -89.66 -57.31
C GLN A 126 24.64 -91.15 -57.53
N THR A 127 23.39 -91.54 -57.82
CA THR A 127 22.95 -92.95 -57.75
C THR A 127 22.70 -93.58 -59.11
N GLU A 128 22.46 -92.80 -60.17
CA GLU A 128 22.14 -93.29 -61.52
C GLU A 128 23.32 -93.14 -62.51
N GLN A 129 23.49 -94.11 -63.42
CA GLN A 129 24.47 -94.03 -64.51
C GLN A 129 23.90 -93.21 -65.67
N LEU A 130 24.08 -91.89 -65.61
CA LEU A 130 23.51 -90.93 -66.56
C LEU A 130 24.40 -90.73 -67.79
N SER A 131 23.79 -90.33 -68.91
CA SER A 131 24.52 -89.79 -70.06
C SER A 131 25.14 -88.43 -69.71
N MET A 132 26.27 -88.08 -70.33
CA MET A 132 26.91 -86.76 -70.21
C MET A 132 25.95 -85.58 -70.46
N ASP A 133 24.95 -85.75 -71.32
CA ASP A 133 23.95 -84.71 -71.62
C ASP A 133 22.86 -84.61 -70.53
N GLU A 134 22.48 -85.72 -69.91
CA GLU A 134 21.49 -85.76 -68.83
C GLU A 134 22.08 -85.21 -67.52
N GLU A 135 23.35 -85.50 -67.24
CA GLU A 135 24.08 -84.93 -66.12
C GLU A 135 24.19 -83.40 -66.24
N ARG A 136 24.46 -82.87 -67.44
CA ARG A 136 24.47 -81.42 -67.70
C ARG A 136 23.11 -80.78 -67.47
N GLN A 137 22.01 -81.44 -67.86
CA GLN A 137 20.65 -80.95 -67.61
C GLN A 137 20.33 -80.90 -66.13
N ILE A 138 20.70 -81.93 -65.35
CA ILE A 138 20.49 -81.97 -63.91
C ILE A 138 21.28 -80.85 -63.22
N VAL A 139 22.54 -80.64 -63.60
CA VAL A 139 23.37 -79.54 -63.07
C VAL A 139 22.78 -78.16 -63.41
N ASP A 140 22.29 -77.96 -64.63
CA ASP A 140 21.63 -76.71 -65.04
C ASP A 140 20.31 -76.47 -64.28
N GLU A 141 19.56 -77.54 -63.98
CA GLU A 141 18.33 -77.46 -63.17
C GLU A 141 18.63 -77.14 -61.70
N ILE A 142 19.65 -77.79 -61.11
CA ILE A 142 20.12 -77.48 -59.76
C ILE A 142 20.57 -76.01 -59.68
N ALA A 143 21.39 -75.54 -60.61
CA ALA A 143 21.86 -74.15 -60.65
C ALA A 143 20.71 -73.13 -60.76
N LYS A 144 19.65 -73.46 -61.52
CA LYS A 144 18.44 -72.61 -61.61
C LYS A 144 17.67 -72.58 -60.29
N ILE A 145 17.51 -73.73 -59.64
CA ILE A 145 16.78 -73.83 -58.36
C ILE A 145 17.58 -73.15 -57.24
N GLU A 146 18.91 -73.30 -57.21
CA GLU A 146 19.79 -72.59 -56.28
C GLU A 146 19.71 -71.07 -56.46
N ALA A 147 19.73 -70.58 -57.70
CA ALA A 147 19.55 -69.14 -57.99
C ALA A 147 18.18 -68.62 -57.53
N GLN A 148 17.13 -69.44 -57.59
CA GLN A 148 15.81 -69.11 -57.05
C GLN A 148 15.80 -69.14 -55.52
N LEU A 149 16.47 -70.10 -54.88
CA LEU A 149 16.62 -70.18 -53.42
C LEU A 149 17.33 -68.96 -52.84
N VAL A 150 18.35 -68.43 -53.52
CA VAL A 150 19.03 -67.19 -53.10
C VAL A 150 18.07 -65.99 -53.14
N LYS A 151 17.23 -65.86 -54.17
CA LYS A 151 16.22 -64.79 -54.27
C LYS A 151 15.18 -64.89 -53.17
N ILE A 152 14.70 -66.10 -52.90
CA ILE A 152 13.78 -66.40 -51.80
C ILE A 152 14.40 -66.03 -50.44
N GLY A 153 15.70 -66.29 -50.24
CA GLY A 153 16.44 -65.87 -49.04
C GLY A 153 16.42 -64.35 -48.84
N GLN A 154 16.70 -63.59 -49.90
CA GLN A 154 16.67 -62.12 -49.88
C GLN A 154 15.27 -61.57 -49.61
N GLU A 155 14.22 -62.23 -50.11
CA GLU A 155 12.83 -61.85 -49.83
C GLU A 155 12.44 -62.16 -48.38
N LYS A 156 12.92 -63.27 -47.82
CA LYS A 156 12.71 -63.61 -46.41
C LYS A 156 13.36 -62.60 -45.48
N GLU A 157 14.59 -62.16 -45.75
CA GLU A 157 15.24 -61.10 -44.98
C GLU A 157 14.43 -59.79 -44.99
N LYS A 158 13.87 -59.41 -46.14
CA LYS A 158 12.96 -58.25 -46.24
C LYS A 158 11.69 -58.47 -45.41
N GLN A 159 11.11 -59.68 -45.41
CA GLN A 159 9.93 -60.01 -44.60
C GLN A 159 10.21 -59.97 -43.09
N ASP A 160 11.38 -60.46 -42.67
CA ASP A 160 11.82 -60.39 -41.28
C ASP A 160 12.02 -58.93 -40.86
N LYS A 161 12.62 -58.09 -41.73
CA LYS A 161 12.75 -56.65 -41.49
C LYS A 161 11.40 -55.94 -41.39
N ILE A 162 10.43 -56.27 -42.24
CA ILE A 162 9.06 -55.76 -42.15
C ILE A 162 8.41 -56.17 -40.82
N SER A 163 8.63 -57.41 -40.37
CA SER A 163 8.08 -57.92 -39.11
C SER A 163 8.63 -57.15 -37.90
N GLU A 164 9.94 -56.85 -37.91
CA GLU A 164 10.60 -56.00 -36.91
C GLU A 164 10.07 -54.57 -36.93
N LEU A 165 9.96 -53.94 -38.10
CA LEU A 165 9.39 -52.59 -38.24
C LEU A 165 7.93 -52.54 -37.77
N ARG A 166 7.13 -53.58 -38.01
CA ARG A 166 5.77 -53.68 -37.47
C ARG A 166 5.74 -53.78 -35.96
N ARG A 167 6.70 -54.49 -35.35
CA ARG A 167 6.83 -54.56 -33.88
C ARG A 167 7.20 -53.18 -33.31
N LEU A 168 8.11 -52.48 -33.96
CA LEU A 168 8.49 -51.11 -33.58
C LEU A 168 7.31 -50.14 -33.72
N ALA A 169 6.57 -50.20 -34.83
CA ALA A 169 5.37 -49.38 -35.05
C ALA A 169 4.30 -49.61 -33.97
N ARG A 170 4.12 -50.85 -33.50
CA ARG A 170 3.21 -51.15 -32.37
C ARG A 170 3.65 -50.47 -31.08
N ARG A 171 4.94 -50.56 -30.72
CA ARG A 171 5.49 -49.89 -29.54
C ARG A 171 5.33 -48.37 -29.61
N LEU A 172 5.69 -47.76 -30.74
CA LEU A 172 5.50 -46.32 -30.95
C LEU A 172 4.01 -45.92 -30.86
N LYS A 173 3.09 -46.78 -31.28
CA LYS A 173 1.66 -46.51 -31.14
C LYS A 173 1.22 -46.52 -29.68
N GLU A 174 1.70 -47.47 -28.88
CA GLU A 174 1.47 -47.52 -27.42
C GLU A 174 2.02 -46.25 -26.76
N ASP A 175 3.27 -45.89 -27.05
CA ASP A 175 3.91 -44.67 -26.52
C ASP A 175 3.13 -43.39 -26.91
N ALA A 176 2.59 -43.33 -28.13
CA ALA A 176 1.74 -42.22 -28.58
C ALA A 176 0.41 -42.15 -27.82
N THR A 177 -0.21 -43.30 -27.53
CA THR A 177 -1.44 -43.38 -26.74
C THR A 177 -1.17 -42.94 -25.30
N ASP A 178 -0.07 -43.37 -24.70
CA ASP A 178 0.33 -42.95 -23.36
C ASP A 178 0.61 -41.43 -23.29
N ALA A 179 1.32 -40.89 -24.27
CA ALA A 179 1.54 -39.45 -24.38
C ALA A 179 0.22 -38.68 -24.55
N HIS A 180 -0.73 -39.22 -25.31
CA HIS A 180 -2.05 -38.62 -25.48
C HIS A 180 -2.85 -38.63 -24.17
N GLN A 181 -2.86 -39.74 -23.44
CA GLN A 181 -3.53 -39.85 -22.14
C GLN A 181 -2.94 -38.84 -21.15
N LYS A 182 -1.60 -38.71 -21.09
CA LYS A 182 -0.94 -37.70 -20.25
C LYS A 182 -1.37 -36.28 -20.60
N VAL A 183 -1.49 -35.95 -21.89
CA VAL A 183 -1.99 -34.64 -22.32
C VAL A 183 -3.43 -34.41 -21.85
N LEU A 184 -4.30 -35.42 -21.91
CA LEU A 184 -5.68 -35.30 -21.44
C LEU A 184 -5.74 -35.05 -19.92
N THR A 185 -5.01 -35.85 -19.13
CA THR A 185 -5.00 -35.70 -17.66
C THR A 185 -4.42 -34.35 -17.23
N LEU A 186 -3.31 -33.92 -17.84
CA LEU A 186 -2.72 -32.60 -17.55
C LEU A 186 -3.64 -31.48 -18.02
N SER A 187 -4.34 -31.64 -19.14
CA SER A 187 -5.30 -30.64 -19.63
C SER A 187 -6.49 -30.49 -18.69
N GLU A 188 -6.99 -31.57 -18.11
CA GLU A 188 -8.05 -31.53 -17.09
C GLU A 188 -7.56 -30.81 -15.84
N GLN A 189 -6.35 -31.13 -15.35
CA GLN A 189 -5.74 -30.45 -14.21
C GLN A 189 -5.55 -28.94 -14.46
N SER A 190 -5.00 -28.56 -15.62
CA SER A 190 -4.85 -27.15 -16.00
C SER A 190 -6.20 -26.44 -16.07
N GLN A 191 -7.26 -27.13 -16.48
CA GLN A 191 -8.59 -26.55 -16.55
C GLN A 191 -9.17 -26.28 -15.16
N VAL A 192 -8.90 -27.14 -14.17
CA VAL A 192 -9.29 -26.92 -12.77
C VAL A 192 -8.64 -25.65 -12.22
N HIS A 193 -7.32 -25.51 -12.36
CA HIS A 193 -6.60 -24.30 -11.94
C HIS A 193 -7.11 -23.04 -12.66
N HIS A 194 -7.43 -23.15 -13.95
CA HIS A 194 -8.04 -22.05 -14.69
C HIS A 194 -9.43 -21.66 -14.12
N GLN A 195 -10.27 -22.64 -13.80
CA GLN A 195 -11.59 -22.40 -13.20
C GLN A 195 -11.49 -21.74 -11.82
N GLU A 196 -10.53 -22.14 -10.98
CA GLU A 196 -10.29 -21.48 -9.69
C GLU A 196 -9.88 -20.01 -9.86
N VAL A 197 -8.97 -19.72 -10.79
CA VAL A 197 -8.62 -18.32 -11.12
C VAL A 197 -9.84 -17.53 -11.59
N VAL A 198 -10.70 -18.13 -12.42
CA VAL A 198 -11.94 -17.49 -12.89
C VAL A 198 -12.92 -17.26 -11.74
N ARG A 199 -13.01 -18.18 -10.78
CA ARG A 199 -13.85 -18.06 -9.57
C ARG A 199 -13.39 -16.94 -8.64
N ILE A 200 -12.08 -16.81 -8.43
CA ILE A 200 -11.50 -15.81 -7.51
C ILE A 200 -11.57 -14.39 -8.10
N ARG A 201 -11.47 -14.25 -9.42
CA ARG A 201 -11.36 -12.93 -10.07
C ARG A 201 -12.52 -11.97 -9.76
N PRO A 202 -13.82 -12.37 -9.79
CA PRO A 202 -14.91 -11.52 -9.36
C PRO A 202 -14.83 -11.12 -7.89
N GLN A 203 -14.43 -12.04 -7.01
CA GLN A 203 -14.28 -11.77 -5.58
C GLN A 203 -13.19 -10.74 -5.35
N LEU A 204 -12.04 -10.89 -6.01
CA LEU A 204 -10.95 -9.94 -5.97
C LEU A 204 -11.39 -8.54 -6.42
N GLU A 205 -12.15 -8.45 -7.51
CA GLU A 205 -12.67 -7.17 -8.00
C GLU A 205 -13.65 -6.52 -7.01
N GLN A 206 -14.51 -7.32 -6.37
CA GLN A 206 -15.43 -6.84 -5.35
C GLN A 206 -14.67 -6.31 -4.13
N TYR A 207 -13.71 -7.05 -3.60
CA TYR A 207 -12.92 -6.59 -2.46
C TYR A 207 -12.07 -5.36 -2.77
N LYS A 208 -11.53 -5.24 -3.99
CA LYS A 208 -10.84 -4.02 -4.43
C LYS A 208 -11.76 -2.81 -4.42
N LYS A 209 -12.96 -2.92 -5.00
CA LYS A 209 -13.96 -1.84 -4.97
C LYS A 209 -14.37 -1.49 -3.54
N SER A 210 -14.58 -2.47 -2.68
CA SER A 210 -14.88 -2.24 -1.26
C SER A 210 -13.72 -1.57 -0.52
N ALA A 211 -12.48 -1.95 -0.81
CA ALA A 211 -11.29 -1.30 -0.24
C ALA A 211 -11.15 0.15 -0.71
N ASP A 212 -11.38 0.42 -1.99
CA ASP A 212 -11.30 1.76 -2.57
C ASP A 212 -12.38 2.69 -2.01
N THR A 213 -13.61 2.21 -1.89
CA THR A 213 -14.71 2.97 -1.27
C THR A 213 -14.44 3.23 0.22
N ALA A 214 -13.96 2.22 0.96
CA ALA A 214 -13.54 2.40 2.35
C ALA A 214 -12.38 3.40 2.47
N HIS A 215 -11.44 3.40 1.53
CA HIS A 215 -10.34 4.36 1.51
C HIS A 215 -10.81 5.78 1.22
N GLN A 216 -11.71 5.98 0.25
CA GLN A 216 -12.33 7.27 -0.05
C GLN A 216 -13.05 7.83 1.19
N ASN A 217 -13.91 7.01 1.82
CA ASN A 217 -14.59 7.38 3.06
C ASN A 217 -13.58 7.73 4.17
N PHE A 218 -12.54 6.93 4.36
CA PHE A 218 -11.47 7.23 5.33
C PHE A 218 -10.81 8.60 5.08
N VAL A 219 -10.52 8.93 3.81
CA VAL A 219 -9.90 10.22 3.45
C VAL A 219 -10.86 11.38 3.71
N GLU A 220 -12.16 11.23 3.43
CA GLU A 220 -13.17 12.24 3.76
C GLU A 220 -13.31 12.46 5.27
N TRP A 221 -13.36 11.38 6.06
CA TRP A 221 -13.39 11.49 7.51
C TRP A 221 -12.10 12.08 8.07
N LEU A 222 -10.94 11.75 7.49
CA LEU A 222 -9.67 12.34 7.87
C LEU A 222 -9.66 13.86 7.65
N LYS A 223 -10.25 14.36 6.55
CA LYS A 223 -10.40 15.80 6.32
C LYS A 223 -11.29 16.43 7.39
N LYS A 224 -12.47 15.86 7.66
CA LYS A 224 -13.39 16.34 8.72
C LYS A 224 -12.73 16.39 10.10
N VAL A 225 -11.96 15.35 10.44
CA VAL A 225 -11.21 15.30 11.71
C VAL A 225 -10.16 16.42 11.76
N LYS A 226 -9.40 16.65 10.70
CA LYS A 226 -8.42 17.75 10.64
C LYS A 226 -9.10 19.11 10.76
N ASP A 227 -10.20 19.33 10.05
CA ASP A 227 -10.97 20.59 10.11
C ASP A 227 -11.58 20.80 11.50
N GLY A 228 -12.03 19.73 12.16
CA GLY A 228 -12.49 19.77 13.55
C GLY A 228 -11.35 20.07 14.54
N GLU A 229 -10.17 19.49 14.32
CA GLU A 229 -8.98 19.77 15.13
C GLU A 229 -8.51 21.22 15.01
N THR A 230 -8.56 21.81 13.80
CA THR A 230 -8.21 23.23 13.61
C THR A 230 -9.22 24.14 14.29
N LYS A 231 -10.52 23.90 14.11
CA LYS A 231 -11.58 24.66 14.81
C LYS A 231 -11.43 24.60 16.32
N LEU A 232 -11.11 23.42 16.87
CA LEU A 232 -10.93 23.26 18.31
C LEU A 232 -9.65 23.96 18.82
N LYS A 233 -8.59 24.01 18.00
CA LYS A 233 -7.39 24.82 18.30
C LYS A 233 -7.72 26.31 18.32
N ASP A 234 -8.49 26.79 17.35
CA ASP A 234 -8.90 28.20 17.27
C ASP A 234 -9.85 28.58 18.44
N ALA A 235 -10.78 27.69 18.80
CA ALA A 235 -11.63 27.89 19.97
C ALA A 235 -10.79 27.92 21.25
N ARG A 236 -9.73 27.10 21.33
CA ARG A 236 -8.82 27.08 22.48
C ARG A 236 -8.01 28.37 22.61
N THR A 237 -7.45 28.89 21.50
CA THR A 237 -6.75 30.18 21.52
C THR A 237 -7.69 31.32 21.91
N GLN A 238 -8.92 31.35 21.38
CA GLN A 238 -9.92 32.34 21.78
C GLN A 238 -10.30 32.26 23.28
N ILE A 239 -10.41 31.04 23.82
CA ILE A 239 -10.66 30.81 25.25
C ILE A 239 -9.49 31.34 26.09
N ASP A 240 -8.25 31.09 25.66
CA ASP A 240 -7.05 31.54 26.35
C ASP A 240 -6.91 33.08 26.30
N ASP A 241 -7.17 33.70 25.14
CA ASP A 241 -7.20 35.17 24.97
C ASP A 241 -8.27 35.82 25.87
N LEU A 242 -9.46 35.22 25.96
CA LEU A 242 -10.52 35.70 26.85
C LEU A 242 -10.16 35.53 28.32
N HIS A 243 -9.51 34.42 28.69
CA HIS A 243 -9.00 34.25 30.05
C HIS A 243 -7.94 35.31 30.38
N GLU A 244 -7.07 35.67 29.44
CA GLU A 244 -6.07 36.72 29.62
C GLU A 244 -6.71 38.11 29.77
N LYS A 245 -7.69 38.45 28.92
CA LYS A 245 -8.47 39.70 29.05
C LYS A 245 -9.20 39.79 30.38
N ILE A 246 -9.83 38.71 30.83
CA ILE A 246 -10.49 38.66 32.14
C ILE A 246 -9.46 38.83 33.26
N ARG A 247 -8.29 38.18 33.19
CA ARG A 247 -7.21 38.36 34.18
C ARG A 247 -6.72 39.81 34.22
N LYS A 248 -6.52 40.43 33.05
CA LYS A 248 -6.07 41.83 32.93
C LYS A 248 -7.08 42.79 33.55
N GLN A 249 -8.35 42.72 33.17
CA GLN A 249 -9.42 43.55 33.75
C GLN A 249 -9.57 43.33 35.26
N MET A 250 -9.46 42.09 35.74
CA MET A 250 -9.48 41.81 37.19
C MET A 250 -8.28 42.41 37.92
N SER A 251 -7.08 42.37 37.31
CA SER A 251 -5.88 42.98 37.89
C SER A 251 -5.96 44.51 37.91
N GLU A 252 -6.44 45.13 36.84
CA GLU A 252 -6.66 46.58 36.73
C GLU A 252 -7.71 47.04 37.74
N ARG A 253 -8.83 46.31 37.87
CA ARG A 253 -9.86 46.61 38.86
C ARG A 253 -9.33 46.50 40.30
N LYS A 254 -8.50 45.49 40.57
CA LYS A 254 -7.87 45.32 41.89
C LYS A 254 -6.84 46.40 42.20
N GLU A 255 -6.05 46.83 41.22
CA GLU A 255 -5.13 47.96 41.38
C GLU A 255 -5.88 49.28 41.53
N ALA A 256 -6.94 49.52 40.74
CA ALA A 256 -7.82 50.68 40.87
C ALA A 256 -8.49 50.76 42.26
N GLU A 257 -8.97 49.63 42.78
CA GLU A 257 -9.53 49.55 44.14
C GLU A 257 -8.46 49.82 45.21
N LYS A 258 -7.24 49.29 45.05
CA LYS A 258 -6.12 49.61 45.95
C LYS A 258 -5.72 51.08 45.89
N THR A 259 -5.64 51.67 44.70
CA THR A 259 -5.32 53.10 44.55
C THR A 259 -6.44 53.97 45.09
N GLY A 260 -7.71 53.59 44.88
CA GLY A 260 -8.88 54.25 45.44
C GLY A 260 -8.87 54.22 46.97
N LYS A 261 -8.64 53.04 47.58
CA LYS A 261 -8.49 52.92 49.04
C LYS A 261 -7.31 53.74 49.56
N LYS A 262 -6.16 53.73 48.88
CA LYS A 262 -5.01 54.58 49.24
C LYS A 262 -5.32 56.08 49.09
N ALA A 263 -6.09 56.48 48.08
CA ALA A 263 -6.49 57.86 47.86
C ALA A 263 -7.48 58.33 48.93
N GLN A 264 -8.50 57.53 49.23
CA GLN A 264 -9.45 57.78 50.32
C GLN A 264 -8.74 57.84 51.67
N GLN A 265 -7.78 56.95 51.92
CA GLN A 265 -6.99 56.97 53.14
C GLN A 265 -6.12 58.23 53.22
N ARG A 266 -5.49 58.65 52.11
CA ARG A 266 -4.76 59.93 52.02
C ARG A 266 -5.66 61.14 52.21
N GLU A 267 -6.89 61.10 51.72
CA GLU A 267 -7.86 62.18 51.86
C GLU A 267 -8.36 62.28 53.29
N GLN A 268 -8.70 61.16 53.94
CA GLN A 268 -9.01 61.11 55.37
C GLN A 268 -7.81 61.54 56.23
N ASP A 269 -6.59 61.15 55.85
CA ASP A 269 -5.37 61.58 56.55
C ASP A 269 -5.13 63.09 56.36
N LYS A 270 -5.43 63.66 55.19
CA LYS A 270 -5.36 65.11 54.94
C LYS A 270 -6.44 65.87 55.70
N GLU A 271 -7.68 65.41 55.71
CA GLU A 271 -8.75 66.04 56.50
C GLU A 271 -8.42 66.02 58.00
N ARG A 272 -7.88 64.90 58.50
CA ARG A 272 -7.37 64.81 59.88
C ARG A 272 -6.22 65.79 60.13
N LEU A 273 -5.34 65.97 59.14
CA LEU A 273 -4.22 66.90 59.20
C LEU A 273 -4.71 68.37 59.22
N ASP A 274 -5.65 68.72 58.36
CA ASP A 274 -6.22 70.07 58.26
C ASP A 274 -7.00 70.43 59.53
N LEU A 275 -7.78 69.49 60.08
CA LEU A 275 -8.44 69.64 61.38
C LEU A 275 -7.42 69.79 62.53
N ALA A 276 -6.30 69.07 62.49
CA ALA A 276 -5.23 69.22 63.47
C ALA A 276 -4.53 70.59 63.35
N VAL A 277 -4.31 71.10 62.14
CA VAL A 277 -3.76 72.45 61.90
C VAL A 277 -4.75 73.54 62.35
N GLU A 278 -6.04 73.39 62.07
CA GLU A 278 -7.08 74.34 62.51
C GLU A 278 -7.24 74.36 64.04
N LYS A 279 -7.21 73.20 64.70
CA LYS A 279 -7.21 73.12 66.18
C LYS A 279 -5.94 73.76 66.79
N LEU A 280 -4.79 73.67 66.11
CA LEU A 280 -3.52 74.26 66.56
C LEU A 280 -3.57 75.80 66.46
N THR A 281 -4.10 76.32 65.35
CA THR A 281 -4.28 77.77 65.14
C THR A 281 -5.35 78.37 66.05
N SER A 282 -6.39 77.60 66.41
CA SER A 282 -7.48 78.05 67.30
C SER A 282 -7.24 77.79 68.80
N GLY A 283 -6.08 77.24 69.19
CA GLY A 283 -5.68 77.09 70.60
C GLY A 283 -6.53 76.11 71.43
N LYS A 284 -7.28 75.21 70.78
CA LYS A 284 -8.15 74.23 71.43
C LYS A 284 -7.33 73.03 71.92
N ARG A 285 -7.79 72.33 72.98
CA ARG A 285 -7.13 71.11 73.49
C ARG A 285 -7.11 70.03 72.40
N MET A 286 -5.93 69.46 72.16
CA MET A 286 -5.67 68.43 71.16
C MET A 286 -4.86 67.29 71.75
N THR A 287 -4.95 66.12 71.13
CA THR A 287 -4.21 64.92 71.55
C THR A 287 -2.74 64.98 71.12
N PHE A 288 -1.85 64.26 71.81
CA PHE A 288 -0.41 64.27 71.54
C PHE A 288 -0.07 63.86 70.09
N ASP A 289 -0.79 62.88 69.54
CA ASP A 289 -0.59 62.43 68.16
C ASP A 289 -1.05 63.47 67.12
N GLU A 290 -2.16 64.18 67.36
CA GLU A 290 -2.63 65.28 66.51
C GLU A 290 -1.63 66.46 66.51
N PHE A 291 -1.01 66.74 67.67
CA PHE A 291 -0.01 67.80 67.81
C PHE A 291 1.28 67.52 67.00
N ILE A 292 1.79 66.29 67.05
CA ILE A 292 2.98 65.89 66.28
C ILE A 292 2.73 65.94 64.77
N MET A 293 1.53 65.56 64.32
CA MET A 293 1.15 65.65 62.91
C MET A 293 1.08 67.10 62.42
N ALA A 294 0.43 68.00 63.17
CA ALA A 294 0.36 69.41 62.82
C ALA A 294 1.73 70.12 62.88
N GLN A 295 2.58 69.79 63.85
CA GLN A 295 3.91 70.38 64.00
C GLN A 295 4.84 70.05 62.82
N ARG A 296 4.74 68.85 62.23
CA ARG A 296 5.52 68.47 61.04
C ARG A 296 5.19 69.36 59.84
N VAL A 297 3.90 69.65 59.61
CA VAL A 297 3.46 70.51 58.49
C VAL A 297 3.95 71.95 58.67
N VAL A 298 3.77 72.53 59.86
CA VAL A 298 4.21 73.89 60.17
C VAL A 298 5.74 74.02 60.10
N SER A 299 6.48 72.95 60.42
CA SER A 299 7.95 72.91 60.31
C SER A 299 8.43 72.80 58.87
N ASP A 300 7.68 72.12 58.00
CA ASP A 300 8.00 71.99 56.58
C ASP A 300 7.64 73.24 55.75
N ASP A 301 6.59 73.99 56.10
CA ASP A 301 6.31 75.31 55.50
C ASP A 301 7.40 76.36 55.83
N LYS A 302 8.00 76.24 57.02
CA LYS A 302 9.20 77.02 57.39
C LYS A 302 10.46 76.64 56.59
N LYS A 303 10.49 75.44 55.99
CA LYS A 303 11.58 75.00 55.09
C LYS A 303 11.30 75.35 53.62
N ARG A 304 10.05 75.28 53.16
CA ARG A 304 9.65 75.69 51.79
C ARG A 304 9.83 77.20 51.55
N SER A 305 9.52 78.03 52.55
CA SER A 305 9.73 79.49 52.49
C SER A 305 11.21 79.92 52.42
N LYS A 306 12.17 79.02 52.68
CA LYS A 306 13.62 79.28 52.56
C LYS A 306 14.23 78.90 51.21
N LYS A 307 13.46 78.38 50.24
CA LYS A 307 13.99 77.87 48.95
C LYS A 307 13.13 78.38 47.77
N LYS A 308 13.19 79.68 47.41
CA LYS A 308 13.90 80.25 46.24
C LYS A 308 13.50 81.74 46.04
N PRO A 309 14.33 82.62 45.41
CA PRO A 309 14.22 82.83 43.94
C PRO A 309 15.53 83.14 43.17
N ALA A 310 15.43 83.07 41.83
CA ALA A 310 16.22 83.66 40.71
C ALA A 310 16.68 82.60 39.68
N THR A 311 16.57 82.69 38.34
CA THR A 311 15.94 83.52 37.27
C THR A 311 16.29 82.74 35.96
N ASP A 312 15.35 82.31 35.11
CA ASP A 312 14.71 82.94 33.94
C ASP A 312 15.52 82.93 32.61
N GLU A 313 14.76 82.83 31.50
CA GLU A 313 15.07 83.05 30.07
C GLU A 313 15.29 81.86 29.08
N THR A 314 14.19 81.58 28.36
CA THR A 314 13.97 81.49 26.88
C THR A 314 14.90 80.68 25.95
N GLN A 315 14.28 79.78 25.15
CA GLN A 315 14.12 79.96 23.69
C GLN A 315 13.14 78.95 23.06
N GLU A 316 12.36 79.46 22.10
CA GLU A 316 11.46 78.75 21.17
C GLU A 316 12.23 77.81 20.22
N THR A 317 11.58 76.73 19.74
CA THR A 317 11.24 76.51 18.31
C THR A 317 10.69 75.09 18.03
N THR A 318 9.46 75.07 17.49
CA THR A 318 8.88 74.29 16.37
C THR A 318 9.33 72.85 15.97
N ALA A 319 8.28 72.06 15.65
CA ALA A 319 8.18 70.98 14.65
C ALA A 319 8.90 69.66 14.98
N GLU A 320 8.50 68.45 14.57
CA GLU A 320 7.45 67.89 13.72
C GLU A 320 7.46 66.36 14.03
N ALA A 321 6.35 65.66 13.85
CA ALA A 321 6.34 64.19 13.71
C ALA A 321 6.98 63.81 12.34
N PRO A 322 7.49 62.59 12.08
CA PRO A 322 6.63 61.39 12.02
C PRO A 322 7.30 60.02 12.31
N GLU A 323 6.41 59.03 12.50
CA GLU A 323 6.37 57.65 11.95
C GLU A 323 7.52 56.62 12.00
N GLU A 324 7.03 55.36 12.15
CA GLU A 324 7.50 54.07 11.60
C GLU A 324 8.66 53.30 12.26
N GLU A 325 8.24 52.30 13.06
CA GLU A 325 8.49 50.84 12.96
C GLU A 325 9.80 50.22 12.40
N PRO A 326 10.09 48.95 12.78
CA PRO A 326 11.43 48.43 12.99
C PRO A 326 12.02 47.72 11.77
N THR A 327 13.35 47.75 11.64
CA THR A 327 14.10 46.93 10.68
C THR A 327 14.97 45.90 11.40
N THR A 328 14.43 44.70 11.43
CA THR A 328 15.04 43.42 11.06
C THR A 328 16.56 43.27 11.16
N ASP A 329 16.98 42.52 12.17
CA ASP A 329 18.27 41.85 12.26
C ASP A 329 18.22 40.61 11.33
N GLN A 330 18.88 40.69 10.17
CA GLN A 330 19.13 39.54 9.28
C GLN A 330 20.56 39.06 9.53
N GLN A 331 20.71 38.01 10.33
CA GLN A 331 21.89 37.16 10.29
C GLN A 331 21.80 36.25 9.07
N ALA A 332 22.85 36.33 8.26
CA ALA A 332 23.20 35.37 7.23
C ALA A 332 23.75 34.10 7.87
N GLU A 333 23.26 32.95 7.43
CA GLU A 333 24.05 31.71 7.36
C GLU A 333 23.65 30.95 6.09
N GLU A 334 24.54 31.03 5.10
CA GLU A 334 24.68 30.07 4.01
C GLU A 334 25.39 28.82 4.53
N GLU A 335 24.84 27.64 4.26
CA GLU A 335 25.53 26.35 4.03
C GLU A 335 24.40 25.34 3.71
N LYS A 336 24.07 25.02 2.45
CA LYS A 336 24.74 24.08 1.52
C LYS A 336 25.42 22.88 2.20
N GLU A 337 24.65 21.82 2.41
CA GLU A 337 24.92 20.47 1.86
C GLU A 337 23.63 19.64 1.75
#